data_AF-A0A961CGP1-F1
#
_entry.id   AF-A0A961CGP1-F1
#
_cell.length_a   1.000
_cell.length_b   1.000
_cell.length_c   1.000
_cell.angle_alpha   90.00
_cell.angle_beta   90.00
_cell.angle_gamma   90.00
#
_symmetry.space_group_name_H-M   'P 1'
#
loop_
_entity.id
_entity.type
_entity.pdbx_description
1 polymer ?
#
loop_
_entity_poly.entity_id
_entity_poly.type
_entity_poly.pdbx_seq_one_letter_code
_entity_poly.pdbx_strand_id
1 'polypeptide(L)'
;MTVTVDLPAATLRRLKAAAARRGVGIDVVIAELAESLPVDDADPAPARRRKLAIAGVGASGGKRGRAADADELLADGFGRS
;
A
#
# COMPACT_ATOMS: atom_id res chain seq x y z
N MET A 1 -23.78 1.28 4.38
CA MET A 1 -24.01 -0.09 4.87
C MET A 1 -23.14 -0.30 6.10
N THR A 2 -23.69 -0.89 7.17
CA THR A 2 -22.94 -1.22 8.39
C THR A 2 -22.82 -2.74 8.50
N VAL A 3 -21.63 -3.22 8.84
CA VAL A 3 -21.33 -4.65 9.01
C VAL A 3 -20.74 -4.84 10.39
N THR A 4 -21.20 -5.87 11.10
CA THR A 4 -20.66 -6.27 12.39
C THR A 4 -19.89 -7.57 12.21
N VAL A 5 -18.64 -7.60 12.67
CA VAL A 5 -17.74 -8.74 12.51
C VAL A 5 -17.18 -9.11 13.87
N ASP A 6 -17.29 -10.38 14.24
CA ASP A 6 -16.61 -10.89 15.44
C ASP A 6 -15.14 -11.18 15.11
N LEU A 7 -14.24 -10.68 15.94
CA LEU A 7 -12.80 -10.76 15.73
C LEU A 7 -12.13 -11.27 16.99
N PRO A 8 -11.21 -12.25 16.88
CA PRO A 8 -10.37 -12.64 18.00
C PRO A 8 -9.63 -11.43 18.59
N ALA A 9 -9.56 -11.36 19.92
CA ALA A 9 -8.98 -10.22 20.64
C ALA A 9 -7.55 -9.87 20.18
N ALA A 10 -6.75 -10.89 19.84
CA ALA A 10 -5.40 -10.70 19.33
C ALA A 10 -5.39 -9.99 17.95
N THR A 11 -6.33 -10.31 17.07
CA THR A 11 -6.47 -9.69 15.74
C THR A 11 -6.91 -8.24 15.87
N LEU A 12 -7.90 -7.96 16.71
CA LEU A 12 -8.34 -6.59 16.99
C LEU A 12 -7.19 -5.73 17.54
N ARG A 13 -6.37 -6.26 18.44
CA ARG A 13 -5.18 -5.56 18.96
C ARG A 13 -4.18 -5.22 17.86
N ARG A 14 -3.96 -6.12 16.90
CA ARG A 14 -3.05 -5.87 15.76
C ARG A 14 -3.58 -4.78 14.84
N LEU A 15 -4.87 -4.79 14.54
CA LEU A 15 -5.52 -3.75 13.72
C LEU A 15 -5.44 -2.38 14.39
N LYS A 16 -5.73 -2.30 15.69
CA LYS A 16 -5.59 -1.05 16.47
C LYS A 16 -4.14 -0.53 16.45
N ALA A 17 -3.16 -1.41 16.60
CA ALA A 17 -1.75 -1.02 16.53
C ALA A 17 -1.32 -0.57 15.13
N ALA A 18 -1.93 -1.10 14.06
CA ALA A 18 -1.66 -0.65 12.69
C ALA A 18 -2.26 0.74 12.43
N ALA A 19 -3.50 0.96 12.88
CA ALA A 19 -4.18 2.25 12.82
C ALA A 19 -3.40 3.33 13.57
N ALA A 20 -3.00 3.06 14.82
CA ALA A 20 -2.20 3.99 15.63
C ALA A 20 -0.85 4.35 14.99
N ARG A 21 -0.17 3.38 14.36
CA ARG A 21 1.11 3.61 13.67
C ARG A 21 0.98 4.52 12.45
N ARG A 22 -0.18 4.53 11.81
CA ARG A 22 -0.45 5.32 10.60
C ARG A 22 -1.23 6.61 10.88
N GLY A 23 -1.72 6.80 12.10
CA GLY A 23 -2.54 7.95 12.47
C GLY A 23 -3.92 7.96 11.81
N VAL A 24 -4.44 6.79 11.41
CA VAL A 24 -5.73 6.65 10.72
C VAL A 24 -6.74 5.88 11.57
N GLY A 25 -8.01 5.92 11.18
CA GLY A 25 -9.08 5.10 11.77
C GLY A 25 -8.89 3.61 11.48
N ILE A 26 -9.46 2.77 12.35
CA ILE A 26 -9.40 1.29 12.19
C ILE A 26 -10.19 0.81 10.97
N ASP A 27 -11.25 1.53 10.62
CA ASP A 27 -12.08 1.34 9.43
C ASP A 27 -11.29 1.48 8.13
N VAL A 28 -10.39 2.47 8.05
CA VAL A 28 -9.49 2.66 6.89
C VAL A 28 -8.57 1.45 6.72
N VAL A 29 -7.97 0.97 7.83
CA VAL A 29 -7.10 -0.21 7.81
C VAL A 29 -7.88 -1.47 7.40
N ILE A 30 -9.14 -1.61 7.83
CA ILE A 30 -10.00 -2.74 7.47
C ILE A 30 -10.38 -2.67 5.98
N ALA A 31 -10.70 -1.50 5.45
CA ALA A 31 -11.03 -1.31 4.04
C ALA A 31 -9.85 -1.68 3.13
N GLU A 32 -8.65 -1.16 3.41
CA GLU A 32 -7.43 -1.50 2.69
C GLU A 32 -7.13 -3.01 2.75
N LEU A 33 -7.34 -3.62 3.92
CA LEU A 33 -7.15 -5.06 4.08
C LEU A 33 -8.16 -5.84 3.22
N ALA A 34 -9.43 -5.44 3.21
CA ALA A 34 -10.47 -6.08 2.42
C ALA A 34 -10.18 -6.01 0.92
N GLU A 35 -9.65 -4.88 0.42
CA GLU A 35 -9.21 -4.74 -0.97
C GLU A 35 -8.06 -5.69 -1.33
N SER A 36 -7.23 -6.07 -0.35
CA SER A 36 -6.12 -6.99 -0.57
C SER A 36 -6.52 -8.47 -0.55
N LEU A 37 -7.72 -8.79 -0.03
CA LEU A 37 -8.19 -10.16 0.05
C LEU A 37 -8.55 -10.68 -1.36
N PRO A 38 -8.24 -11.94 -1.68
CA PRO A 38 -8.68 -12.53 -2.93
C PRO A 38 -10.22 -12.53 -2.97
N VAL A 39 -10.78 -12.07 -4.09
CA VAL A 39 -12.20 -12.23 -4.39
C VAL A 39 -12.34 -13.65 -4.92
N ASP A 40 -12.72 -14.59 -4.05
CA ASP A 40 -12.92 -16.00 -4.39
C ASP A 40 -14.23 -16.20 -5.20
N ASP A 41 -14.31 -15.59 -6.39
CA ASP A 41 -15.34 -15.91 -7.40
C ASP A 41 -14.82 -16.88 -8.48
N ALA A 42 -13.66 -17.51 -8.28
CA ALA A 42 -13.14 -18.50 -9.22
C ALA A 42 -12.51 -19.69 -8.48
N ASP A 43 -13.19 -20.84 -8.56
CA ASP A 43 -12.69 -22.21 -8.72
C ASP A 43 -11.38 -22.60 -7.98
N PRO A 44 -11.30 -23.74 -7.25
CA PRO A 44 -10.13 -24.09 -6.45
C PRO A 44 -8.98 -24.60 -7.33
N ALA A 45 -8.35 -23.70 -8.08
CA ALA A 45 -7.07 -23.94 -8.71
C ALA A 45 -5.95 -23.72 -7.66
N PRO A 46 -4.96 -24.62 -7.55
CA PRO A 46 -3.98 -24.58 -6.48
C PRO A 46 -3.22 -23.25 -6.51
N ALA A 47 -3.18 -22.59 -5.35
CA ALA A 47 -2.56 -21.29 -5.11
C ALA A 47 -1.19 -21.18 -5.82
N ARG A 48 -1.19 -20.51 -6.97
CA ARG A 48 0.04 -20.20 -7.70
C ARG A 48 0.84 -19.28 -6.80
N ARG A 49 1.90 -19.80 -6.16
CA ARG A 49 2.83 -19.04 -5.30
C ARG A 49 3.21 -17.75 -6.02
N ARG A 50 2.57 -16.64 -5.65
CA ARG A 50 2.91 -15.31 -6.14
C ARG A 50 4.26 -15.00 -5.52
N LYS A 51 5.34 -15.17 -6.28
CA LYS A 51 6.66 -14.65 -5.90
C LYS A 51 6.46 -13.15 -5.73
N LEU A 52 6.55 -12.68 -4.49
CA LEU A 52 6.67 -11.26 -4.19
C LEU A 52 7.98 -10.81 -4.84
N ALA A 53 7.89 -10.29 -6.07
CA ALA A 53 8.98 -9.55 -6.67
C ALA A 53 9.09 -8.28 -5.85
N ILE A 54 10.04 -8.27 -4.91
CA ILE A 54 10.59 -7.04 -4.35
C ILE A 54 11.07 -6.26 -5.57
N ALA A 55 10.25 -5.32 -6.06
CA ALA A 55 10.67 -4.38 -7.06
C ALA A 55 11.85 -3.64 -6.45
N GLY A 56 13.05 -3.99 -6.92
CA GLY A 56 14.24 -3.19 -6.71
C GLY A 56 14.01 -1.84 -7.37
N VAL A 57 13.45 -0.90 -6.61
CA VAL A 57 13.48 0.52 -6.93
C VAL A 57 14.94 0.94 -6.80
N GLY A 58 15.72 0.74 -7.88
CA GLY A 58 17.15 1.03 -7.84
C GLY A 58 18.02 0.46 -8.95
N ALA A 59 17.46 0.00 -10.08
CA ALA A 59 18.29 -0.42 -11.20
C ALA A 59 17.61 -0.21 -12.55
N SER A 60 17.61 1.04 -13.03
CA SER A 60 17.67 1.28 -14.46
C SER A 60 18.58 2.47 -14.72
N GLY A 61 19.81 2.16 -15.12
CA GLY A 61 20.77 3.14 -15.60
C GLY A 61 20.24 3.78 -16.89
N GLY A 62 20.03 5.09 -16.84
CA GLY A 62 19.84 5.95 -18.00
C GLY A 62 20.80 7.11 -17.88
N LYS A 63 21.83 7.14 -18.73
CA LYS A 63 22.82 8.21 -18.78
C LYS A 63 22.14 9.55 -19.10
N ARG A 64 22.04 10.43 -18.10
CA ARG A 64 22.20 11.90 -18.13
C ARG A 64 21.72 12.47 -16.78
N GLY A 65 22.53 13.35 -16.18
CA GLY A 65 22.36 13.81 -14.80
C GLY A 65 20.99 14.45 -14.55
N ARG A 66 20.19 13.84 -13.67
CA ARG A 66 18.93 14.41 -13.17
C ARG A 66 18.97 14.75 -11.68
N ALA A 67 20.12 14.56 -11.03
CA ALA A 67 20.27 14.90 -9.62
C ALA A 67 20.64 16.39 -9.42
N ALA A 68 21.45 16.96 -10.32
CA ALA A 68 21.80 18.38 -10.28
C ALA A 68 20.63 19.28 -10.73
N ASP A 69 19.85 18.81 -11.69
CA ASP A 69 18.75 19.58 -12.30
C ASP A 69 17.43 19.42 -11.52
N ALA A 70 17.42 18.65 -10.43
CA ALA A 70 16.21 18.40 -9.64
C ALA A 70 15.69 19.68 -8.97
N ASP A 71 16.58 20.54 -8.49
CA ASP A 71 16.23 21.82 -7.87
C ASP A 71 15.67 22.82 -8.90
N GLU A 72 16.20 22.81 -10.12
CA GLU A 72 15.75 23.68 -11.22
C GLU A 72 14.35 23.28 -11.70
N LEU A 73 14.08 21.97 -11.80
CA LEU A 73 12.75 21.44 -12.14
C LEU A 73 11.70 21.67 -11.03
N LEU A 74 12.10 21.72 -9.76
CA LEU A 74 11.24 22.10 -8.63
C LEU A 74 10.93 23.60 -8.65
N ALA A 75 11.92 24.43 -8.96
CA ALA A 75 11.76 25.89 -9.00
C ALA A 75 10.82 26.35 -10.13
N ASP A 76 10.82 25.68 -11.29
CA ASP A 76 9.99 26.08 -12.43
C ASP A 76 8.51 25.71 -12.30
N GLY A 77 8.16 24.72 -11.46
CA GLY A 77 6.83 24.11 -11.45
C GLY A 77 6.03 24.19 -10.15
N PHE A 78 6.64 24.49 -9.00
CA PHE A 78 5.91 24.57 -7.74
C PHE A 78 5.24 25.94 -7.55
N GLY A 79 3.91 25.95 -7.40
CA GLY A 79 3.16 27.11 -6.92
C GLY A 79 2.66 28.10 -7.99
N ARG A 80 2.72 27.78 -9.28
CA ARG A 80 1.97 28.53 -10.30
C ARG A 80 0.55 27.97 -10.46
N SER A 81 -0.41 28.61 -9.80
CA SER A 81 -1.86 28.50 -10.04
C SER A 81 -2.36 29.73 -10.79
#